data_AF-A0A212FKK6-F1
#
_entry.id   AF-A0A212FKK6-F1
#
_cell.length_a   1.000
_cell.length_b   1.000
_cell.length_c   1.000
_cell.angle_alpha   90.00
_cell.angle_beta   90.00
_cell.angle_gamma   90.00
#
_symmetry.space_group_name_H-M   'P 1'
#
loop_
_entity.id
_entity.type
_entity.pdbx_description
1 polymer ?
#
loop_
_entity_poly.entity_id
_entity_poly.type
_entity_poly.pdbx_seq_one_letter_code
_entity_poly.pdbx_strand_id
1 'polypeptide(L)'
;MIALAAAKLYVVVVVFRNLSDIKDLVKEWLEEAFLRLEIREQFYVMQSTFQCCGTTGPNSYNVALPPSCCPSVVQTCEASSAFEGCNKVVADFFETYGEVIGIIVAVIVAIEVLAVVLSFSFCSTVGSNRRRTV
;
A
#
# COMPACT_ATOMS: atom_id res chain seq x y z
N MET A 1 -20.73 -1.74 -6.56
CA MET A 1 -20.39 -0.78 -5.49
C MET A 1 -20.54 -1.37 -4.09
N ILE A 2 -21.69 -1.95 -3.71
CA ILE A 2 -21.89 -2.51 -2.37
C ILE A 2 -20.82 -3.56 -1.98
N ALA A 3 -20.50 -4.50 -2.88
CA ALA A 3 -19.48 -5.52 -2.62
C ALA A 3 -18.07 -4.92 -2.38
N LEU A 4 -17.72 -3.86 -3.10
CA LEU A 4 -16.42 -3.18 -2.94
C LEU A 4 -16.36 -2.43 -1.60
N ALA A 5 -17.44 -1.75 -1.21
CA ALA A 5 -17.52 -1.07 0.08
C ALA A 5 -17.40 -2.05 1.26
N ALA A 6 -18.07 -3.21 1.15
CA ALA A 6 -17.96 -4.28 2.16
C ALA A 6 -16.53 -4.85 2.23
N ALA A 7 -15.88 -5.10 1.09
CA ALA A 7 -14.50 -5.57 1.05
C ALA A 7 -13.53 -4.55 1.66
N LYS A 8 -13.67 -3.25 1.35
CA LYS A 8 -12.84 -2.18 1.93
C LYS A 8 -13.00 -2.11 3.45
N LEU A 9 -14.23 -2.12 3.96
CA LEU A 9 -14.48 -2.12 5.40
C LEU A 9 -13.88 -3.35 6.08
N TYR A 10 -14.02 -4.53 5.47
CA TYR A 10 -13.42 -5.76 5.98
C TYR A 10 -11.89 -5.65 6.06
N VAL A 11 -11.24 -5.22 4.97
CA VAL A 11 -9.78 -5.05 4.94
C VAL A 11 -9.31 -4.06 6.00
N VAL A 12 -9.97 -2.90 6.12
CA VAL A 12 -9.64 -1.90 7.15
C VAL A 12 -9.72 -2.51 8.55
N VAL A 13 -10.83 -3.19 8.89
CA VAL A 13 -10.99 -3.80 10.21
C VAL A 13 -9.91 -4.86 10.49
N VAL A 14 -9.61 -5.71 9.50
CA VAL A 14 -8.59 -6.77 9.65
C VAL A 14 -7.20 -6.17 9.84
N VAL A 15 -6.83 -5.17 9.03
CA VAL A 15 -5.53 -4.49 9.09
C VAL A 15 -5.35 -3.77 10.43
N PHE A 16 -6.37 -3.04 10.90
CA PHE A 16 -6.28 -2.34 12.19
C PHE A 16 -6.21 -3.29 13.39
N ARG A 17 -6.89 -4.45 13.33
CA ARG A 17 -6.82 -5.44 14.42
C ARG A 17 -5.50 -6.18 14.48
N ASN A 18 -4.85 -6.42 13.34
CA ASN A 18 -3.66 -7.26 13.23
C ASN A 18 -2.46 -6.46 12.73
N LEU A 19 -2.27 -5.23 13.21
CA LEU A 19 -1.15 -4.38 12.79
C LEU A 19 0.21 -5.08 13.00
N SER A 20 0.32 -5.93 14.03
CA SER A 20 1.50 -6.78 14.26
C SER A 20 1.74 -7.77 13.13
N ASP A 21 0.70 -8.50 12.70
CA ASP A 21 0.82 -9.49 11.63
C ASP A 21 1.11 -8.83 10.28
N ILE A 22 0.59 -7.61 10.06
CA ILE A 22 0.92 -6.82 8.87
C ILE A 22 2.41 -6.54 8.78
N LYS A 23 3.10 -6.26 9.90
CA LYS A 23 4.55 -6.04 9.88
C LYS A 23 5.30 -7.28 9.40
N ASP A 24 4.86 -8.46 9.78
CA ASP A 24 5.51 -9.71 9.38
C ASP A 24 5.16 -10.11 7.95
N LEU A 25 3.90 -9.94 7.53
CA LEU A 25 3.48 -10.10 6.13
C LEU A 25 4.23 -9.15 5.19
N VAL A 26 4.47 -7.90 5.62
CA VAL A 26 5.27 -6.93 4.85
C VAL A 26 6.70 -7.40 4.71
N LYS A 27 7.34 -7.89 5.78
CA LYS A 27 8.71 -8.44 5.71
C LYS A 27 8.78 -9.63 4.75
N GLU A 28 7.83 -10.56 4.85
CA GLU A 28 7.77 -11.75 4.00
C GLU A 28 7.56 -11.35 2.53
N TRP A 29 6.66 -10.41 2.25
CA TRP A 29 6.46 -9.87 0.91
C TRP A 29 7.71 -9.17 0.37
N LEU A 30 8.44 -8.43 1.22
CA LEU A 30 9.69 -7.78 0.83
C LEU A 30 10.78 -8.80 0.51
N GLU A 31 10.91 -9.86 1.29
CA GLU A 31 11.84 -10.95 1.02
C GLU A 31 11.49 -11.68 -0.28
N GLU A 32 10.21 -11.96 -0.50
CA GLU A 32 9.75 -12.59 -1.74
C GLU A 32 9.96 -11.68 -2.97
N ALA A 33 9.63 -10.39 -2.85
CA ALA A 33 9.83 -9.40 -3.91
C ALA A 33 11.32 -9.21 -4.24
N PHE A 34 12.19 -9.29 -3.23
CA PHE A 34 13.64 -9.23 -3.42
C PHE A 34 14.19 -10.44 -4.17
N LEU A 35 13.69 -11.64 -3.88
CA LEU A 35 14.11 -12.88 -4.53
C LEU A 35 13.61 -12.99 -5.98
N ARG A 36 12.46 -12.39 -6.30
CA ARG A 36 11.88 -12.41 -7.65
C ARG A 36 12.56 -11.39 -8.56
N LEU A 37 13.40 -11.89 -9.47
CA LEU A 37 14.14 -11.08 -10.45
C LEU A 37 13.23 -10.24 -11.37
N GLU A 38 12.02 -10.71 -11.68
CA GLU A 38 11.06 -10.01 -12.54
C GLU A 38 10.52 -8.70 -11.93
N ILE A 39 10.52 -8.60 -10.59
CA ILE A 39 9.94 -7.48 -9.84
C ILE A 39 11.04 -6.50 -9.38
N ARG A 40 12.32 -6.80 -9.66
CA ARG A 40 13.47 -6.00 -9.21
C ARG A 40 13.40 -4.54 -9.63
N GLU A 41 12.91 -4.25 -10.83
CA GLU A 41 12.78 -2.85 -11.29
C GLU A 41 11.76 -2.07 -10.46
N GLN A 42 10.61 -2.68 -10.15
CA GLN A 42 9.62 -2.08 -9.26
C GLN A 42 10.17 -1.93 -7.84
N PHE A 43 10.97 -2.91 -7.41
CA PHE A 43 11.65 -2.88 -6.12
C PHE A 43 12.68 -1.73 -6.03
N TYR A 44 13.37 -1.38 -7.12
CA TYR A 44 14.28 -0.22 -7.15
C TYR A 44 13.54 1.11 -7.03
N VAL A 45 12.37 1.25 -7.69
CA VAL A 45 11.52 2.44 -7.55
C VAL A 45 10.99 2.58 -6.12
N MET A 46 10.62 1.45 -5.51
CA MET A 46 10.17 1.40 -4.12
C MET A 46 11.30 1.81 -3.17
N GLN A 47 12.52 1.27 -3.35
CA GLN A 47 13.71 1.69 -2.60
C GLN A 47 14.01 3.17 -2.73
N SER A 48 13.91 3.75 -3.94
CA SER A 48 14.15 5.19 -4.12
C SER A 48 13.06 6.05 -3.48
N THR A 49 11.81 5.57 -3.46
CA THR A 49 10.66 6.30 -2.90
C THR A 49 10.69 6.30 -1.38
N PHE A 50 10.99 5.14 -0.78
CA PHE A 50 11.06 4.99 0.68
C PHE A 50 12.45 5.27 1.24
N GLN A 51 13.44 5.58 0.39
CA GLN A 51 14.83 5.79 0.78
C GLN A 51 15.36 4.67 1.66
N CYS A 52 15.20 3.43 1.20
CA CYS A 52 15.59 2.22 1.93
C CYS A 52 16.39 1.29 1.03
N CYS A 53 17.16 0.38 1.63
CA CYS A 53 18.07 -0.51 0.89
C CYS A 53 17.92 -1.97 1.28
N GLY A 54 17.55 -2.81 0.32
CA GLY A 54 17.37 -4.25 0.54
C GLY A 54 16.29 -4.59 1.58
N THR A 55 16.23 -5.85 2.01
CA THR A 55 15.24 -6.29 3.00
C THR A 55 15.67 -5.85 4.41
N THR A 56 16.85 -6.29 4.83
CA THR A 56 17.43 -6.01 6.16
C THR A 56 18.58 -5.00 6.11
N GLY A 57 18.98 -4.56 4.92
CA GLY A 57 20.00 -3.54 4.72
C GLY A 57 20.85 -3.78 3.47
N PRO A 58 21.98 -3.07 3.34
CA PRO A 58 22.89 -3.21 2.20
C PRO A 58 23.52 -4.61 2.09
N ASN A 59 23.65 -5.33 3.21
CA ASN A 59 24.16 -6.70 3.26
C ASN A 59 23.26 -7.72 2.55
N SER A 60 21.99 -7.38 2.27
CA SER A 60 21.13 -8.22 1.43
C SER A 60 21.66 -8.30 -0.02
N TYR A 61 22.49 -7.35 -0.44
CA TYR A 61 23.15 -7.34 -1.75
C TYR A 61 24.61 -7.81 -1.63
N ASN A 62 24.91 -9.03 -2.10
CA ASN A 62 26.24 -9.65 -1.97
C ASN A 62 27.29 -9.20 -3.00
N VAL A 63 26.94 -8.43 -4.03
CA VAL A 63 27.81 -8.22 -5.21
C VAL A 63 27.97 -6.76 -5.64
N ALA A 64 26.88 -6.00 -5.69
CA ALA A 64 26.91 -4.57 -5.96
C ALA A 64 25.56 -3.97 -5.54
N LEU A 65 25.59 -2.87 -4.80
CA LEU A 65 24.38 -2.15 -4.44
C LEU A 65 23.86 -1.37 -5.65
N PRO A 66 22.55 -1.42 -5.93
CA PRO A 66 21.96 -0.59 -6.96
C PRO A 66 22.05 0.89 -6.57
N PRO A 67 22.08 1.82 -7.55
CA PRO A 67 22.10 3.25 -7.26
C PRO A 67 20.84 3.74 -6.50
N SER A 68 19.75 2.96 -6.49
CA SER A 68 18.53 3.23 -5.70
C SER A 68 18.75 3.16 -4.18
N CYS A 69 19.80 2.47 -3.72
CA CYS A 69 20.15 2.32 -2.30
C CYS A 69 20.93 3.50 -1.71
N CYS A 70 21.31 4.49 -2.52
CA CYS A 70 22.12 5.61 -2.08
C CYS A 70 21.44 6.97 -2.34
N PRO A 71 21.64 7.97 -1.46
CA PRO A 71 21.18 9.35 -1.66
C PRO A 71 22.03 10.03 -2.74
N SER A 72 21.84 9.65 -4.01
CA SER A 72 22.21 10.35 -5.24
C SER A 72 23.68 10.84 -5.40
N VAL A 73 24.31 10.38 -6.49
CA VAL A 73 25.61 10.80 -7.09
C VAL A 73 26.89 10.42 -6.34
N VAL A 74 26.96 9.20 -5.83
CA VAL A 74 28.26 8.55 -5.53
C VAL A 74 28.49 7.44 -6.55
N GLN A 75 29.63 7.48 -7.25
CA GLN A 75 30.03 6.45 -8.23
C GLN A 75 30.14 5.05 -7.60
N THR A 76 30.30 4.98 -6.27
CA THR A 76 30.40 3.76 -5.49
C THR A 76 29.50 3.89 -4.26
N CYS A 77 28.39 3.16 -4.26
CA CYS A 77 27.49 3.07 -3.12
C CYS A 77 28.15 2.13 -2.08
N GLU A 78 28.81 2.70 -1.07
CA GLU A 78 29.47 1.94 -0.03
C GLU A 78 28.46 1.58 1.07
N ALA A 79 28.57 0.38 1.65
CA ALA A 79 27.60 -0.13 2.64
C ALA A 79 27.46 0.75 3.89
N SER A 80 28.46 1.59 4.18
CA SER A 80 28.47 2.60 5.25
C SER A 80 27.59 3.83 4.98
N SER A 81 27.33 4.12 3.70
CA SER A 81 26.53 5.26 3.22
C SER A 81 25.14 4.87 2.72
N ALA A 82 24.85 3.57 2.74
CA ALA A 82 23.59 3.02 2.27
C ALA A 82 22.46 3.28 3.28
N PHE A 83 21.24 3.36 2.76
CA PHE A 83 20.05 3.49 3.59
C PHE A 83 19.79 2.25 4.47
N GLU A 84 18.98 2.42 5.51
CA GLU A 84 18.54 1.32 6.36
C GLU A 84 17.66 0.31 5.60
N GLY A 85 17.50 -0.89 6.18
CA GLY A 85 16.70 -1.96 5.60
C GLY A 85 15.23 -1.56 5.43
N CYS A 86 14.66 -1.87 4.27
CA CYS A 86 13.26 -1.53 3.96
C CYS A 86 12.27 -2.17 4.95
N ASN A 87 12.60 -3.31 5.55
CA ASN A 87 11.75 -3.95 6.56
C ASN A 87 11.42 -3.03 7.74
N LYS A 88 12.38 -2.21 8.19
CA LYS A 88 12.14 -1.25 9.27
C LYS A 88 11.41 -0.01 8.78
N VAL A 89 11.90 0.59 7.70
CA VAL A 89 11.34 1.85 7.16
C VAL A 89 9.87 1.67 6.76
N VAL A 90 9.53 0.56 6.11
CA VAL A 90 8.15 0.28 5.70
C VAL A 90 7.28 -0.06 6.90
N ALA A 91 7.78 -0.84 7.86
CA ALA A 91 7.04 -1.15 9.08
C ALA A 91 6.72 0.12 9.90
N ASP A 92 7.69 1.03 9.99
CA ASP A 92 7.56 2.31 10.69
C ASP A 92 6.64 3.28 9.93
N PHE A 93 6.65 3.23 8.60
CA PHE A 93 5.70 3.95 7.76
C PHE A 93 4.26 3.52 8.02
N PHE A 94 3.99 2.21 8.12
CA PHE A 94 2.64 1.72 8.45
C PHE A 94 2.21 2.08 9.88
N GLU A 95 3.14 2.15 10.83
CA GLU A 95 2.84 2.58 12.20
C GLU A 95 2.56 4.08 12.29
N THR A 96 3.35 4.91 11.60
CA THR A 96 3.23 6.37 11.64
C THR A 96 2.08 6.88 10.78
N TYR A 97 1.90 6.35 9.57
CA TYR A 97 0.92 6.82 8.59
C TYR A 97 -0.33 5.95 8.50
N GLY A 98 -0.39 4.82 9.22
CA GLY A 98 -1.53 3.90 9.19
C GLY A 98 -2.85 4.56 9.57
N GLU A 99 -2.83 5.46 10.57
CA GLU A 99 -4.02 6.23 10.97
C GLU A 99 -4.51 7.15 9.85
N VAL A 100 -3.60 7.90 9.22
CA VAL A 100 -3.92 8.82 8.11
C VAL A 100 -4.51 8.07 6.92
N ILE A 101 -3.91 6.92 6.57
CA ILE A 101 -4.41 6.05 5.50
C ILE A 101 -5.82 5.54 5.84
N GLY A 102 -6.06 5.15 7.10
CA GLY A 102 -7.37 4.74 7.59
C GLY A 102 -8.44 5.80 7.41
N ILE A 103 -8.13 7.05 7.74
CA ILE A 103 -9.05 8.19 7.58
C ILE A 103 -9.42 8.38 6.10
N ILE A 104 -8.43 8.35 5.19
CA ILE A 104 -8.66 8.50 3.75
C ILE A 104 -9.61 7.41 3.23
N VAL A 105 -9.38 6.16 3.64
CA VAL A 105 -10.24 5.03 3.22
C VAL A 105 -11.66 5.18 3.77
N ALA A 106 -11.83 5.66 5.00
CA ALA A 106 -13.15 5.91 5.58
C ALA A 106 -13.95 6.95 4.77
N VAL A 107 -13.31 8.02 4.31
CA VAL A 107 -13.95 9.03 3.45
C VAL A 107 -14.40 8.43 2.12
N ILE A 108 -13.57 7.58 1.50
CA ILE A 108 -13.92 6.91 0.25
C ILE A 108 -15.16 6.03 0.44
N VAL A 109 -15.23 5.25 1.52
CA VAL A 109 -16.39 4.40 1.83
C VAL A 109 -17.64 5.25 2.05
N ALA A 110 -17.53 6.40 2.73
CA ALA A 110 -18.66 7.31 2.94
C ALA A 110 -19.24 7.82 1.60
N ILE A 111 -18.37 8.22 0.66
CA ILE A 111 -18.77 8.65 -0.68
C ILE A 111 -19.46 7.51 -1.45
N GLU A 112 -18.95 6.28 -1.34
CA GLU A 112 -19.56 5.11 -1.98
C GLU A 112 -20.97 4.83 -1.45
N VAL A 113 -21.17 4.93 -0.13
CA VAL A 113 -22.50 4.74 0.48
C VAL A 113 -23.47 5.81 -0.01
N LEU A 114 -23.05 7.07 -0.09
CA LEU A 114 -23.86 8.16 -0.65
C LEU A 114 -24.24 7.88 -2.11
N ALA A 115 -23.29 7.43 -2.94
CA ALA A 115 -23.56 7.07 -4.32
C ALA A 115 -24.56 5.92 -4.44
N VAL A 116 -24.50 4.92 -3.55
CA VAL A 116 -25.48 3.83 -3.48
C VAL A 116 -26.87 4.37 -3.15
N VAL A 117 -27.01 5.18 -2.11
CA VAL A 117 -28.31 5.76 -1.71
C VAL A 117 -28.93 6.57 -2.86
N LEU A 118 -28.12 7.43 -3.50
CA LEU A 118 -28.57 8.22 -4.64
C LEU A 118 -28.99 7.32 -5.82
N SER A 119 -28.22 6.29 -6.14
CA SER A 119 -28.54 5.33 -7.20
C SER A 119 -29.88 4.63 -6.95
N PHE A 120 -30.14 4.19 -5.71
CA PHE A 120 -31.42 3.57 -5.33
C PHE A 120 -32.59 4.56 -5.46
N SER A 121 -32.42 5.80 -4.99
CA SER A 121 -33.46 6.83 -5.11
C SER A 121 -33.79 7.18 -6.57
N PHE A 122 -32.77 7.21 -7.44
CA PHE A 122 -32.93 7.45 -8.86
C PHE A 122 -33.68 6.30 -9.55
N CYS A 123 -33.29 5.04 -9.30
CA CYS A 123 -33.99 3.87 -9.84
C CYS A 123 -35.46 3.81 -9.40
N SER A 124 -35.75 4.14 -8.14
CA SER A 124 -37.12 4.16 -7.61
C SER A 124 -38.00 5.21 -8.30
N THR A 125 -37.45 6.38 -8.59
CA THR A 125 -38.15 7.47 -9.29
C THR A 125 -38.44 7.11 -10.75
N VAL A 126 -37.44 6.58 -11.47
CA VAL A 126 -37.62 6.15 -12.88
C VAL A 126 -38.63 5.00 -12.99
N GLY A 127 -38.56 4.02 -12.07
CA GLY A 127 -39.52 2.92 -12.02
C GLY A 127 -40.95 3.40 -11.72
N SER A 128 -41.11 4.38 -10.84
CA SER A 128 -42.41 5.00 -10.56
C SER A 128 -42.96 5.75 -11.76
N ASN A 129 -42.13 6.54 -12.46
CA ASN A 129 -42.55 7.29 -13.65
C ASN A 129 -42.99 6.36 -14.79
N ARG A 130 -42.26 5.25 -15.01
CA ARG A 130 -42.62 4.25 -16.03
C ARG A 130 -43.98 3.59 -15.77
N ARG A 131 -44.39 3.41 -14.51
CA ARG A 131 -45.71 2.87 -14.14
C ARG A 131 -46.85 3.88 -14.32
N ARG A 132 -46.56 5.18 -14.34
CA ARG A 132 -47.58 6.25 -14.53
C ARG A 132 -47.88 6.53 -15.99
N THR A 133 -47.01 6.11 -16.91
CA THR A 133 -47.14 6.32 -18.36
C THR A 133 -47.71 5.13 -19.14
N VAL A 134 -48.02 4.01 -18.47
CA VAL A 134 -48.66 2.82 -19.05
C VAL A 134 -50.12 2.77 -18.62
#